data_AF-A0A1N7IXN5-F1
#
_entry.id   AF-A0A1N7IXN5-F1
#
_cell.length_a   1.000
_cell.length_b   1.000
_cell.length_c   1.000
_cell.angle_alpha   90.00
_cell.angle_beta   90.00
_cell.angle_gamma   90.00
#
_symmetry.space_group_name_H-M   'P 1'
#
loop_
_entity.id
_entity.type
_entity.pdbx_description
1 polymer ?
#
loop_
_entity_poly.entity_id
_entity_poly.type
_entity_poly.pdbx_seq_one_letter_code
_entity_poly.pdbx_strand_id
1 'polypeptide(L)'
;MAKKKRHRGNRPTGELRTPRKKKKIKEADLFYSREVAPLRRELRRAQQARHLEAVDDLWKRLQESLKQHRLLVKRARFVARP
;
A
#
# COMPACT_ATOMS: atom_id res chain seq x y z
N MET A 1 9.35 -37.85 31.61
CA MET A 1 9.63 -37.63 30.18
C MET A 1 8.44 -38.12 29.36
N ALA A 2 7.55 -37.23 28.91
CA ALA A 2 6.43 -37.61 28.03
C ALA A 2 6.38 -36.63 26.84
N LYS A 3 6.71 -37.14 25.65
CA LYS A 3 6.74 -36.38 24.39
C LYS A 3 5.30 -36.03 23.98
N LYS A 4 4.92 -34.75 24.06
CA LYS A 4 3.65 -34.23 23.52
C LYS A 4 3.66 -34.38 21.99
N LYS A 5 2.89 -35.36 21.46
CA LYS A 5 2.69 -35.58 20.02
C LYS A 5 2.05 -34.33 19.40
N ARG A 6 2.73 -33.73 18.42
CA ARG A 6 2.22 -32.61 17.61
C ARG A 6 1.06 -33.08 16.75
N HIS A 7 -0.17 -32.70 17.12
CA HIS A 7 -1.33 -32.89 16.26
C HIS A 7 -1.20 -31.94 15.07
N ARG A 8 -0.88 -32.47 13.88
CA ARG A 8 -1.03 -31.74 12.62
C ARG A 8 -2.53 -31.55 12.40
N GLY A 9 -3.02 -30.35 12.67
CA GLY A 9 -4.39 -29.97 12.38
C GLY A 9 -4.64 -30.04 10.88
N ASN A 10 -5.66 -30.82 10.52
CA ASN A 10 -6.20 -30.97 9.17
C ASN A 10 -6.41 -29.61 8.51
N ARG A 11 -5.87 -29.43 7.30
CA ARG A 11 -6.36 -28.41 6.36
C ARG A 11 -7.70 -28.91 5.81
N PRO A 12 -8.83 -28.20 5.98
CA PRO A 12 -9.97 -28.40 5.11
C PRO A 12 -9.66 -27.73 3.77
N THR A 13 -9.23 -28.55 2.81
CA THR A 13 -9.45 -28.32 1.39
C THR A 13 -10.95 -28.46 1.17
N GLY A 14 -11.69 -27.39 0.84
CA GLY A 14 -13.10 -27.58 0.47
C GLY A 14 -14.09 -26.43 0.64
N GLU A 15 -13.71 -25.25 1.12
CA GLU A 15 -14.61 -24.10 0.99
C GLU A 15 -14.38 -23.45 -0.37
N LEU A 16 -15.29 -23.73 -1.30
CA LEU A 16 -15.60 -22.86 -2.43
C LEU A 16 -15.69 -21.43 -1.89
N ARG A 17 -14.58 -20.68 -2.02
CA ARG A 17 -14.48 -19.30 -1.58
C ARG A 17 -15.54 -18.54 -2.36
N THR A 18 -16.69 -18.29 -1.72
CA THR A 18 -17.60 -17.24 -2.17
C THR A 18 -16.76 -16.03 -2.53
N PRO A 19 -17.01 -15.36 -3.67
CA PRO A 19 -16.20 -14.21 -4.07
C PRO A 19 -16.27 -13.22 -2.92
N ARG A 20 -15.16 -13.10 -2.18
CA ARG A 20 -15.08 -12.23 -1.01
C ARG A 20 -15.53 -10.87 -1.50
N LYS A 21 -16.63 -10.34 -0.94
CA LYS A 21 -17.16 -9.01 -1.27
C LYS A 21 -15.97 -8.07 -1.45
N LYS A 22 -15.85 -7.44 -2.64
CA LYS A 22 -14.71 -6.59 -2.96
C LYS A 22 -14.53 -5.61 -1.81
N LYS A 23 -13.43 -5.76 -1.07
CA LYS A 23 -13.18 -4.92 0.11
C LYS A 23 -13.13 -3.47 -0.37
N LYS A 24 -13.94 -2.60 0.22
CA LYS A 24 -13.83 -1.16 -0.03
C LYS A 24 -12.57 -0.66 0.68
N ILE A 25 -11.82 0.22 0.02
CA ILE A 25 -10.64 0.90 0.56
C ILE A 25 -10.86 2.40 0.48
N LYS A 26 -10.29 3.17 1.40
CA LYS A 26 -10.31 4.63 1.28
C LYS A 26 -9.58 5.02 -0.01
N GLU A 27 -10.18 5.91 -0.78
CA GLU A 27 -9.59 6.43 -2.02
C GLU A 27 -8.22 7.06 -1.76
N ALA A 28 -8.09 7.78 -0.64
CA ALA A 28 -6.84 8.34 -0.17
C ALA A 28 -5.76 7.27 0.08
N ASP A 29 -6.09 6.17 0.78
CA ASP A 29 -5.14 5.10 1.07
C ASP A 29 -4.69 4.39 -0.22
N LEU A 30 -5.62 4.18 -1.16
CA LEU A 30 -5.31 3.61 -2.47
C LEU A 30 -4.36 4.53 -3.24
N PHE A 31 -4.68 5.84 -3.31
CA PHE A 31 -3.84 6.84 -3.96
C PHE A 31 -2.45 6.92 -3.33
N TYR A 32 -2.36 6.93 -1.98
CA TYR A 32 -1.09 6.94 -1.28
C TYR A 32 -0.22 5.74 -1.66
N SER A 33 -0.82 4.54 -1.70
CA SER A 33 -0.10 3.31 -2.04
C SER A 33 0.42 3.28 -3.48
N ARG A 34 -0.29 3.92 -4.41
CA ARG A 34 0.02 3.92 -5.84
C ARG A 34 0.97 5.04 -6.27
N GLU A 35 0.80 6.23 -5.71
CA GLU A 35 1.53 7.44 -6.15
C GLU A 35 2.58 7.87 -5.12
N VAL A 36 2.14 8.14 -3.88
CA VAL A 36 3.00 8.77 -2.85
C VAL A 36 4.10 7.82 -2.37
N ALA A 37 3.77 6.54 -2.13
CA ALA A 37 4.70 5.57 -1.59
C ALA A 37 5.85 5.24 -2.57
N PRO A 38 5.60 5.02 -3.89
CA PRO A 38 6.67 4.89 -4.87
C PRO A 38 7.56 6.13 -4.98
N LEU A 39 6.99 7.34 -5.07
CA LEU A 39 7.76 8.59 -5.13
C LEU A 39 8.70 8.77 -3.93
N ARG A 40 8.24 8.42 -2.72
CA ARG A 40 9.11 8.44 -1.52
C ARG A 40 10.27 7.46 -1.61
N ARG A 41 10.05 6.27 -2.19
CA ARG A 41 11.10 5.26 -2.38
C ARG A 41 12.11 5.73 -3.42
N GLU A 42 11.64 6.27 -4.54
CA GLU A 42 12.50 6.82 -5.60
C GLU A 42 13.33 7.99 -5.08
N LEU A 43 12.72 8.93 -4.36
CA LEU A 43 13.43 10.04 -3.75
C LEU A 43 14.55 9.55 -2.83
N ARG A 44 14.26 8.58 -1.97
CA ARG A 44 15.27 8.00 -1.06
C ARG A 44 16.43 7.37 -1.85
N ARG A 45 16.13 6.66 -2.95
CA ARG A 45 17.15 6.07 -3.83
C ARG A 45 17.99 7.14 -4.52
N ALA A 46 17.36 8.18 -5.05
CA ALA A 46 18.04 9.29 -5.71
C ALA A 46 18.97 10.06 -4.74
N GLN A 47 18.52 10.28 -3.50
CA GLN A 47 19.32 10.87 -2.43
C GLN A 47 20.54 10.00 -2.09
N GLN A 48 20.36 8.68 -1.98
CA GLN A 48 21.46 7.75 -1.72
C GLN A 48 22.50 7.74 -2.84
N ALA A 49 22.04 7.82 -4.10
CA ALA A 49 22.89 7.87 -5.28
C ALA A 49 23.45 9.28 -5.58
N ARG A 50 23.13 10.30 -4.76
CA ARG A 50 23.54 11.70 -4.93
C ARG A 50 23.17 12.32 -6.29
N HIS A 51 22.08 11.86 -6.91
CA HIS A 51 21.54 12.44 -8.14
C HIS A 51 20.69 13.69 -7.82
N LEU A 52 21.35 14.84 -7.64
CA LEU A 52 20.71 16.08 -7.18
C LEU A 52 19.56 16.56 -8.09
N GLU A 53 19.73 16.50 -9.40
CA GLU A 53 18.69 16.92 -10.36
C GLU A 53 17.41 16.08 -10.23
N ALA A 54 17.57 14.76 -10.10
CA ALA A 54 16.43 13.85 -9.91
C ALA A 54 15.74 14.05 -8.55
N VAL A 55 16.49 14.45 -7.51
CA VAL A 55 15.94 14.71 -6.17
C VAL A 55 14.96 15.88 -6.18
N ASP A 56 15.31 16.98 -6.84
CA ASP A 56 14.45 18.17 -6.89
C ASP A 56 13.13 17.89 -7.64
N ASP A 57 13.20 17.20 -8.78
CA ASP A 57 12.01 16.83 -9.54
C ASP A 57 11.12 15.84 -8.79
N LEU A 58 11.71 14.82 -8.17
CA LEU A 58 10.98 13.87 -7.33
C LEU A 58 10.35 14.55 -6.11
N TRP A 59 11.04 15.54 -5.53
CA TRP A 59 10.52 16.30 -4.40
C TRP A 59 9.30 17.14 -4.78
N LYS A 60 9.35 17.85 -5.92
CA LYS A 60 8.21 18.63 -6.44
C LYS A 60 7.00 17.73 -6.69
N ARG A 61 7.19 16.60 -7.40
CA ARG A 61 6.13 15.63 -7.66
C ARG A 61 5.55 15.03 -6.38
N LEU A 62 6.39 14.77 -5.38
CA LEU A 62 5.96 14.27 -4.09
C LEU A 62 5.08 15.29 -3.35
N GLN A 63 5.44 16.58 -3.37
CA GLN A 63 4.64 17.64 -2.75
C GLN A 63 3.26 17.77 -3.38
N GLU A 64 3.18 17.76 -4.72
CA GLU A 64 1.90 17.79 -5.45
C GLU A 64 1.04 16.58 -5.12
N SER A 65 1.64 15.39 -5.12
CA SER A 65 0.96 14.14 -4.76
C SER A 65 0.46 14.17 -3.31
N LEU A 66 1.23 14.73 -2.37
CA LEU A 66 0.81 14.90 -0.99
C LEU A 66 -0.35 15.90 -0.85
N LYS A 67 -0.36 16.99 -1.64
CA LYS A 67 -1.48 17.94 -1.69
C LYS A 67 -2.74 17.27 -2.17
N GLN A 68 -2.66 16.49 -3.26
CA GLN A 68 -3.79 15.72 -3.77
C GLN A 68 -4.27 14.68 -2.76
N HIS A 69 -3.36 13.95 -2.13
CA HIS A 69 -3.70 13.00 -1.08
C HIS A 69 -4.47 13.68 0.07
N ARG A 70 -4.03 14.86 0.54
CA ARG A 70 -4.75 15.62 1.56
C ARG A 70 -6.18 15.98 1.14
N LEU A 71 -6.39 16.34 -0.14
CA LEU A 71 -7.74 16.59 -0.67
C LEU A 71 -8.59 15.31 -0.67
N LEU A 72 -8.02 14.17 -1.04
CA LEU A 72 -8.73 12.88 -1.00
C LEU A 72 -9.08 12.46 0.43
N VAL A 73 -8.19 12.70 1.40
CA VAL A 73 -8.48 12.46 2.83
C VAL A 73 -9.67 13.29 3.27
N LYS A 74 -9.73 14.58 2.91
CA LYS A 74 -10.86 15.47 3.23
C LYS A 74 -12.18 15.00 2.61
N ARG A 75 -12.13 14.44 1.38
CA ARG A 75 -13.32 13.87 0.71
C ARG A 75 -13.84 12.60 1.38
N ALA A 76 -13.00 11.88 2.14
CA ALA A 76 -13.35 10.67 2.89
C ALA A 76 -14.10 9.59 2.08
N ARG A 77 -13.79 9.47 0.78
CA ARG A 77 -14.45 8.52 -0.13
C ARG A 77 -13.86 7.12 -0.03
N PHE A 78 -14.72 6.13 -0.24
CA PHE A 78 -14.35 4.72 -0.31
C PHE A 78 -14.60 4.19 -1.71
N VAL A 79 -13.60 3.53 -2.28
CA VAL A 79 -13.63 2.92 -3.61
C VAL A 79 -13.51 1.41 -3.51
N ALA A 80 -13.99 0.69 -4.52
CA ALA A 80 -13.75 -0.75 -4.61
C ALA A 80 -12.24 -0.96 -4.76
N ARG A 81 -11.66 -1.86 -3.94
CA ARG A 81 -10.25 -2.22 -4.10
C ARG A 81 -10.09 -2.95 -5.46
N PRO A 82 -9.25 -2.44 -6.36
CA PRO A 82 -8.97 -3.06 -7.65
C PRO A 82 -8.24 -4.40 -7.47
#